data_AF-A0A8I1LC52-F1
#
_entry.id   AF-A0A8I1LC52-F1
#
_cell.length_a   1.000
_cell.length_b   1.000
_cell.length_c   1.000
_cell.angle_alpha   90.00
_cell.angle_beta   90.00
_cell.angle_gamma   90.00
#
_symmetry.space_group_name_H-M   'P 1'
#
loop_
_entity.id
_entity.type
_entity.pdbx_description
1 polymer ?
#
loop_
_entity_poly.entity_id
_entity_poly.type
_entity_poly.pdbx_seq_one_letter_code
_entity_poly.pdbx_strand_id
1 'polypeptide(L)'
;MAKNFNEKLIELLKNDSRFVDDEGELVKAAVIDRAWKIDRDLVKLLLGKPEIKGKFFDEIEGHWIFNINTFIEYVADKNFLANSYTRFR
;
A
#
# COMPACT_ATOMS: atom_id res chain seq x y z
N MET A 1 -8.10 13.77 -14.48
CA MET A 1 -8.80 13.30 -13.27
C MET A 1 -7.77 13.10 -12.16
N ALA A 2 -8.08 13.50 -10.92
CA ALA A 2 -7.22 13.20 -9.79
C ALA A 2 -7.25 11.68 -9.52
N LYS A 3 -6.09 11.06 -9.28
CA LYS A 3 -6.01 9.64 -8.91
C LYS A 3 -6.70 9.44 -7.57
N ASN A 4 -7.52 8.39 -7.46
CA ASN A 4 -8.11 8.00 -6.18
C ASN A 4 -7.04 7.39 -5.26
N PHE A 5 -7.37 7.20 -3.99
CA PHE A 5 -6.41 6.70 -3.00
C PHE A 5 -5.82 5.33 -3.38
N ASN A 6 -6.62 4.41 -3.94
CA ASN A 6 -6.16 3.07 -4.30
C ASN A 6 -5.10 3.13 -5.38
N GLU A 7 -5.33 3.92 -6.42
CA GLU A 7 -4.40 4.08 -7.53
C GLU A 7 -3.05 4.60 -7.04
N LYS A 8 -3.07 5.60 -6.15
CA LYS A 8 -1.85 6.16 -5.58
C LYS A 8 -1.11 5.16 -4.71
N LEU A 9 -1.82 4.36 -3.91
CA LEU A 9 -1.22 3.31 -3.10
C LEU A 9 -0.61 2.21 -3.98
N ILE A 10 -1.32 1.77 -5.03
CA ILE A 10 -0.84 0.76 -5.97
C ILE A 10 0.43 1.27 -6.67
N GLU A 11 0.41 2.49 -7.21
CA GLU A 11 1.59 3.08 -7.85
C GLU A 11 2.76 3.24 -6.88
N LEU A 12 2.49 3.60 -5.62
CA LEU A 12 3.52 3.67 -4.61
C LEU A 12 4.16 2.30 -4.41
N LEU A 13 3.35 1.26 -4.20
CA LEU A 13 3.81 -0.10 -3.94
C LEU A 13 4.54 -0.70 -5.16
N LYS A 14 4.10 -0.39 -6.39
CA LYS A 14 4.78 -0.84 -7.62
C LYS A 14 6.21 -0.26 -7.79
N ASN A 15 6.61 0.77 -7.02
CA ASN A 15 8.00 1.24 -7.02
C ASN A 15 8.97 0.26 -6.34
N ASP A 16 8.45 -0.67 -5.55
CA ASP A 16 9.23 -1.73 -4.95
C ASP A 16 9.12 -2.99 -5.81
N SER A 17 10.21 -3.31 -6.51
CA SER A 17 10.29 -4.49 -7.39
C SER A 17 9.94 -5.81 -6.69
N ARG A 18 10.01 -5.87 -5.35
CA ARG A 18 9.64 -7.06 -4.55
C ARG A 18 8.13 -7.30 -4.54
N PHE A 19 7.32 -6.33 -4.97
CA PHE A 19 5.85 -6.38 -4.96
C PHE A 19 5.23 -6.56 -6.33
N VAL A 20 6.03 -6.66 -7.39
CA VAL A 20 5.52 -6.84 -8.76
C VAL A 20 5.94 -8.18 -9.33
N ASP A 21 5.09 -8.75 -10.17
CA ASP A 21 5.44 -9.91 -10.98
C ASP A 21 6.17 -9.51 -12.28
N ASP A 22 6.46 -10.50 -13.13
CA ASP A 22 7.14 -10.30 -14.41
C ASP A 22 6.37 -9.41 -15.39
N GLU A 23 5.05 -9.25 -15.20
CA GLU A 23 4.21 -8.36 -16.01
C GLU A 23 4.12 -6.94 -15.42
N GLY A 24 4.77 -6.70 -14.28
CA GLY A 24 4.72 -5.42 -13.56
C GLY A 24 3.43 -5.24 -12.76
N GLU A 25 2.67 -6.32 -12.52
CA GLU A 25 1.43 -6.30 -11.76
C GLU A 25 1.65 -6.55 -10.27
N LEU A 26 0.82 -5.90 -9.45
CA LEU A 26 1.03 -5.88 -8.01
C LEU A 26 0.62 -7.23 -7.38
N VAL A 27 1.59 -7.90 -6.77
CA VAL A 27 1.40 -9.16 -6.05
C VAL A 27 0.97 -8.86 -4.61
N LYS A 28 -0.35 -8.83 -4.36
CA LYS A 28 -0.92 -8.52 -3.02
C LYS A 28 -0.34 -9.38 -1.89
N ALA A 29 -0.10 -10.66 -2.15
CA ALA A 29 0.44 -11.59 -1.17
C ALA A 29 1.85 -11.18 -0.69
N ALA A 30 2.70 -10.69 -1.60
CA ALA A 30 4.04 -10.22 -1.26
C ALA A 30 3.99 -8.95 -0.38
N VAL A 31 3.08 -8.03 -0.70
CA VAL A 31 2.85 -6.81 0.10
C VAL A 31 2.38 -7.16 1.52
N ILE A 32 1.40 -8.07 1.64
CA ILE A 32 0.86 -8.51 2.94
C ILE A 32 1.93 -9.22 3.76
N ASP A 33 2.72 -10.12 3.15
CA ASP A 33 3.83 -10.80 3.82
C ASP A 33 4.86 -9.81 4.39
N ARG A 34 5.20 -8.76 3.64
CA ARG A 34 6.10 -7.70 4.12
C ARG A 34 5.48 -6.86 5.23
N ALA A 35 4.17 -6.60 5.18
CA ALA A 35 3.46 -5.91 6.25
C ALA A 35 3.49 -6.71 7.57
N TRP A 36 3.22 -8.03 7.50
CA TRP A 36 3.30 -8.93 8.66
C TRP A 36 4.70 -8.94 9.30
N LYS A 37 5.74 -8.84 8.47
CA LYS A 37 7.14 -8.84 8.89
C LYS A 37 7.65 -7.46 9.34
N ILE A 38 6.81 -6.42 9.31
CA ILE A 38 7.21 -5.03 9.57
C ILE A 38 8.45 -4.68 8.74
N ASP A 39 8.39 -4.99 7.45
CA ASP A 39 9.47 -4.71 6.52
C ASP A 39 9.81 -3.22 6.55
N ARG A 40 11.04 -2.89 6.94
CA ARG A 40 11.46 -1.50 7.18
C ARG A 40 11.35 -0.63 5.95
N ASP A 41 11.57 -1.20 4.77
CA ASP A 41 11.53 -0.46 3.52
C ASP A 41 10.09 -0.21 3.08
N LEU A 42 9.17 -1.19 3.27
CA LEU A 42 7.73 -0.95 3.13
C LEU A 42 7.26 0.16 4.08
N VAL A 43 7.60 0.09 5.37
CA VAL A 43 7.17 1.10 6.35
C VAL A 43 7.68 2.49 5.98
N LYS A 44 8.95 2.63 5.60
CA LYS A 44 9.51 3.91 5.12
C LYS A 44 8.80 4.42 3.87
N LEU A 45 8.52 3.53 2.92
CA LEU A 45 7.84 3.87 1.68
C LEU A 45 6.46 4.48 1.96
N LEU A 46 5.69 3.86 2.85
CA LEU A 46 4.36 4.34 3.25
C LEU A 46 4.43 5.66 4.04
N LEU A 47 5.37 5.79 4.97
CA LEU A 47 5.60 7.02 5.75
C LEU A 47 5.95 8.24 4.87
N GLY A 48 6.61 8.00 3.73
CA GLY A 48 7.05 9.05 2.81
C GLY A 48 5.93 9.75 2.04
N LYS A 49 4.67 9.29 2.15
CA LYS A 49 3.51 9.89 1.48
C LYS A 49 2.47 10.34 2.51
N PRO A 50 2.23 11.66 2.69
CA PRO A 50 1.35 12.18 3.74
C PRO A 50 -0.05 11.57 3.78
N GLU A 51 -0.66 11.34 2.61
CA GLU A 51 -2.02 10.77 2.54
C GLU A 51 -2.06 9.29 2.94
N ILE A 52 -1.03 8.52 2.59
CA ILE A 52 -0.92 7.09 2.90
C ILE A 52 -0.53 6.92 4.37
N LYS A 53 0.40 7.75 4.84
CA LYS A 53 0.76 7.88 6.24
C LYS A 53 -0.48 8.15 7.10
N GLY A 54 -1.29 9.15 6.75
CA GLY A 54 -2.49 9.50 7.53
C GLY A 54 -3.59 8.43 7.54
N LYS A 55 -3.53 7.43 6.65
CA LYS A 55 -4.50 6.32 6.63
C LYS A 55 -4.02 5.09 7.42
N PHE A 56 -2.73 4.82 7.39
CA PHE A 56 -2.17 3.57 7.92
C PHE A 56 -1.27 3.76 9.13
N PHE A 57 -1.09 4.99 9.61
CA PHE A 57 -0.30 5.26 10.79
C PHE A 57 -1.07 6.13 11.76
N ASP A 58 -1.01 5.74 13.03
CA ASP A 58 -1.51 6.52 14.14
C ASP A 58 -0.34 7.28 14.76
N GLU A 59 -0.55 8.57 15.06
CA GLU A 59 0.42 9.36 15.82
C GLU A 59 0.10 9.25 17.32
N ILE A 60 1.07 8.78 18.09
CA ILE A 60 0.98 8.67 19.55
C ILE A 60 2.20 9.37 20.13
N GLU A 61 1.97 10.50 20.80
CA GLU A 61 3.03 11.29 21.46
C GLU A 61 4.23 11.63 20.53
N GLY A 62 3.95 11.95 19.26
CA GLY A 62 4.99 12.26 18.27
C GLY A 62 5.63 11.04 17.59
N HIS A 63 5.21 9.83 17.95
CA HIS A 63 5.64 8.58 17.33
C HIS A 63 4.60 8.06 16.35
N TRP A 64 5.06 7.61 15.18
CA TRP A 64 4.20 7.04 14.14
C TRP A 64 4.16 5.52 14.25
N ILE A 65 2.98 4.99 14.59
CA ILE A 65 2.74 3.56 14.77
C ILE A 65 2.07 3.01 13.52
N PHE A 66 2.68 2.01 12.89
CA PHE A 66 2.09 1.39 11.71
C PHE A 66 0.90 0.52 12.11
N ASN A 67 -0.29 0.88 11.64
CA ASN A 67 -1.50 0.10 11.86
C ASN A 67 -1.57 -1.04 10.83
N ILE A 68 -0.83 -2.11 11.14
CA ILE A 68 -0.63 -3.28 10.28
C ILE A 68 -1.98 -3.92 9.91
N ASN A 69 -2.91 -4.02 10.87
CA ASN A 69 -4.23 -4.62 10.64
C ASN A 69 -5.03 -3.83 9.61
N THR A 70 -5.15 -2.51 9.79
CA THR A 70 -5.84 -1.64 8.84
C THR A 70 -5.20 -1.71 7.46
N PHE A 71 -3.87 -1.74 7.37
CA PHE A 71 -3.18 -1.87 6.08
C PHE A 71 -3.45 -3.21 5.39
N ILE A 72 -3.36 -4.33 6.11
CA ILE A 72 -3.60 -5.66 5.56
C ILE A 72 -5.05 -5.81 5.11
N GLU A 73 -6.01 -5.43 5.94
CA GLU A 73 -7.44 -5.47 5.61
C GLU A 73 -7.72 -4.68 4.33
N TYR A 74 -7.10 -3.50 4.22
CA TYR A 74 -7.23 -2.64 3.05
C TYR A 74 -6.68 -3.27 1.77
N VAL A 75 -5.46 -3.83 1.82
CA VAL A 75 -4.82 -4.46 0.67
C VAL A 75 -5.50 -5.78 0.30
N ALA A 76 -5.97 -6.54 1.30
CA ALA A 76 -6.64 -7.82 1.08
C ALA A 76 -8.00 -7.67 0.38
N ASP A 77 -8.66 -6.51 0.50
CA ASP A 77 -9.96 -6.23 -0.10
C ASP A 77 -10.01 -6.62 -1.59
N LYS A 78 -11.14 -7.21 -2.01
CA LYS A 78 -11.33 -7.69 -3.38
C LYS A 78 -11.38 -6.53 -4.39
N ASN A 79 -11.82 -5.36 -3.96
CA ASN A 79 -11.95 -4.17 -4.80
C ASN A 79 -10.67 -3.33 -4.85
N PHE A 80 -9.64 -3.69 -4.07
CA PHE A 80 -8.38 -2.95 -4.02
C PHE A 80 -7.76 -2.83 -5.42
N LEU A 81 -7.63 -3.95 -6.14
CA LEU A 81 -7.14 -3.96 -7.51
C LEU A 81 -8.24 -3.69 -8.55
N ALA A 82 -9.51 -4.02 -8.27
CA ALA A 82 -10.61 -3.82 -9.22
C ALA A 82 -10.77 -2.34 -9.64
N ASN A 83 -10.48 -1.40 -8.74
CA ASN A 83 -10.51 0.04 -9.03
C ASN A 83 -9.35 0.53 -9.90
N SER A 84 -8.29 -0.27 -10.11
CA SER A 84 -7.19 0.08 -11.02
C SER A 84 -7.47 -0.35 -12.46
N TYR A 85 -8.20 -1.46 -12.66
CA TYR A 85 -8.53 -2.01 -13.97
C TYR A 85 -9.69 -1.29 -14.67
N THR A 86 -10.57 -0.61 -13.93
CA THR A 86 -11.71 0.12 -14.52
C THR A 86 -11.33 1.37 -15.33
N ARG A 87 -10.04 1.73 -15.39
CA ARG A 87 -9.52 2.85 -16.21
C ARG A 87 -9.04 2.47 -17.60
N PHE A 88 -9.07 1.19 -17.98
CA PHE A 88 -8.74 0.74 -19.33
C PHE A 88 -9.99 0.21 -20.05
N ARG A 89 -10.88 1.11 -20.46
CA ARG A 89 -11.73 1.00 -21.66
C ARG A 89 -11.98 2.38 -22.23
#